data_AF-A0A316LJ56-F1
#
_entry.id   AF-A0A316LJ56-F1
#
_cell.length_a   1.000
_cell.length_b   1.000
_cell.length_c   1.000
_cell.angle_alpha   90.00
_cell.angle_beta   90.00
_cell.angle_gamma   90.00
#
_symmetry.space_group_name_H-M   'P 1'
#
loop_
_entity.id
_entity.type
_entity.pdbx_description
1 polymer ?
#
loop_
_entity_poly.entity_id
_entity_poly.type
_entity_poly.pdbx_seq_one_letter_code
_entity_poly.pdbx_strand_id
1 'polypeptide(L)' 'FGAAANSGMRIEALPEDKRPSACIGCGACAQICPQQIDIPAAIAELDGVLAKMPSWAEICRQREEAAKRSRAQTKG' A
#
# COMPACT_ATOMS: atom_id res chain seq x y z
N PHE A 1 6.62 0.24 -13.71
CA PHE A 1 6.54 0.25 -12.23
C PHE A 1 6.90 -1.14 -11.73
N GLY A 2 8.20 -1.39 -11.49
CA GLY A 2 8.74 -2.71 -11.17
C GLY A 2 8.62 -3.07 -9.68
N ALA A 3 8.68 -4.37 -9.39
CA ALA A 3 8.44 -5.06 -8.12
C ALA A 3 9.29 -4.63 -6.89
N ALA A 4 9.98 -3.48 -6.93
CA ALA A 4 10.94 -3.05 -5.92
C ALA A 4 10.51 -1.82 -5.10
N ALA A 5 9.44 -1.11 -5.48
CA ALA A 5 8.90 0.00 -4.70
C ALA A 5 7.40 -0.20 -4.46
N ASN A 6 7.00 -1.01 -3.47
CA ASN A 6 5.59 -1.09 -3.10
C ASN A 6 5.25 0.11 -2.21
N SER A 7 4.44 1.03 -2.74
CA SER A 7 3.81 2.08 -1.94
C SER A 7 3.15 1.49 -0.68
N GLY A 8 2.64 0.25 -0.75
CA GLY A 8 2.15 -0.54 0.39
C GLY A 8 3.13 -0.64 1.57
N MET A 9 4.38 -1.10 1.39
CA MET A 9 5.35 -1.23 2.50
C MET A 9 5.63 0.11 3.16
N ARG A 10 5.72 1.19 2.39
CA ARG A 10 5.97 2.52 2.95
C ARG A 10 4.82 2.98 3.82
N ILE A 11 3.59 2.70 3.42
CA ILE A 11 2.40 3.02 4.22
C ILE A 11 2.28 2.09 5.43
N GLU A 12 2.55 0.79 5.27
CA GLU A 12 2.58 -0.17 6.38
C GLU A 12 3.59 0.21 7.47
N ALA A 13 4.72 0.82 7.10
CA ALA A 13 5.74 1.28 8.05
C ALA A 13 5.32 2.51 8.88
N LEU A 14 4.22 3.19 8.52
CA LEU A 14 3.70 4.32 9.30
C LEU A 14 2.93 3.80 10.54
N PRO A 15 2.93 4.56 11.64
CA PRO A 15 1.96 4.40 12.72
C PRO A 15 0.52 4.36 12.19
N GLU A 16 -0.35 3.59 12.84
CA GLU A 16 -1.72 3.36 12.34
C GLU A 16 -2.53 4.65 12.21
N ASP A 17 -2.35 5.59 13.12
CA ASP A 17 -2.97 6.92 13.12
C ASP A 17 -2.47 7.86 12.01
N LYS A 18 -1.43 7.43 11.27
CA LYS A 18 -0.86 8.16 10.13
C LYS A 18 -1.09 7.47 8.79
N ARG A 19 -1.87 6.40 8.78
CA ARG A 19 -2.25 5.69 7.54
C ARG A 19 -3.48 6.32 6.90
N PRO A 20 -3.73 6.10 5.59
CA PRO A 20 -4.95 6.55 4.90
C PRO A 20 -6.25 6.18 5.63
N SER A 21 -6.32 4.97 6.21
CA SER A 21 -7.45 4.49 7.02
C SER A 21 -7.76 5.33 8.26
N ALA A 22 -6.85 6.18 8.71
CA ALA A 22 -7.09 7.09 9.85
C ALA A 22 -7.91 8.33 9.48
N CYS A 23 -8.15 8.57 8.18
CA CYS A 23 -9.00 9.67 7.74
C CYS A 23 -10.45 9.44 8.16
N ILE A 24 -10.99 10.39 8.93
CA ILE A 24 -12.39 10.35 9.41
C ILE A 24 -13.39 11.00 8.43
N GLY A 25 -12.92 11.46 7.26
CA GLY A 25 -13.79 12.08 6.26
C GLY A 25 -14.38 13.45 6.65
N CYS A 26 -13.71 14.22 7.53
CA CYS A 26 -14.26 15.49 8.03
C CYS A 26 -14.39 16.61 6.98
N GLY A 27 -13.72 16.49 5.83
CA GLY A 27 -13.81 17.47 4.73
C GLY A 27 -13.04 18.77 4.91
N ALA A 28 -12.45 19.04 6.09
CA ALA A 28 -11.74 20.30 6.37
C ALA A 28 -10.59 20.58 5.37
N CYS A 29 -9.87 19.54 4.94
CA CYS A 29 -8.80 19.67 3.96
C CYS A 29 -9.32 20.03 2.55
N ALA A 30 -10.47 19.52 2.13
CA ALA A 30 -11.09 19.88 0.86
C ALA A 30 -11.56 21.34 0.87
N GLN A 31 -12.15 21.80 1.99
CA GLN A 31 -12.63 23.17 2.14
C GLN A 31 -11.51 24.23 2.01
N ILE A 32 -10.30 23.93 2.47
CA ILE A 32 -9.16 24.87 2.44
C ILE A 32 -8.30 24.75 1.17
N CYS A 33 -8.51 23.71 0.36
CA CYS A 33 -7.61 23.43 -0.76
C CYS A 33 -7.75 24.49 -1.88
N PRO A 34 -6.73 25.31 -2.16
CA PRO A 34 -6.82 26.34 -3.21
C PRO A 34 -6.92 25.75 -4.62
N GLN A 35 -6.51 24.49 -4.79
CA GLN A 35 -6.56 23.76 -6.06
C GLN A 35 -7.87 22.98 -6.26
N GLN A 36 -8.84 23.10 -5.34
CA GLN A 36 -10.14 22.42 -5.41
C GLN A 36 -10.02 20.89 -5.50
N ILE A 37 -9.05 20.31 -4.79
CA ILE A 37 -8.85 18.86 -4.73
C ILE A 37 -9.77 18.26 -3.66
N ASP A 38 -10.52 17.23 -4.01
CA ASP A 38 -11.27 16.41 -3.07
C ASP A 38 -10.32 15.43 -2.36
N ILE A 39 -9.56 15.96 -1.40
CA ILE A 39 -8.57 15.19 -0.63
C ILE A 39 -9.21 14.01 0.13
N PRO A 40 -10.36 14.15 0.81
CA PRO A 40 -11.03 13.02 1.46
C PRO A 40 -11.35 11.87 0.48
N ALA A 41 -11.89 12.18 -0.70
CA ALA A 41 -12.16 11.17 -1.72
C ALA A 41 -10.88 10.48 -2.20
N ALA A 42 -9.82 11.25 -2.47
CA ALA A 42 -8.53 10.70 -2.89
C ALA A 42 -7.89 9.80 -1.81
N ILE A 43 -8.00 10.16 -0.53
CA ILE A 43 -7.52 9.33 0.58
C ILE A 43 -8.33 8.03 0.68
N ALA A 44 -9.66 8.09 0.54
CA ALA A 44 -10.52 6.91 0.55
C ALA A 44 -10.21 5.97 -0.63
N GLU A 45 -9.96 6.53 -1.81
CA GLU A 45 -9.51 5.75 -2.98
C GLU A 45 -8.16 5.06 -2.69
N LEU A 46 -7.19 5.80 -2.14
CA LEU A 46 -5.89 5.25 -1.78
C LEU A 46 -6.02 4.10 -0.77
N ASP A 47 -6.84 4.27 0.27
CA ASP A 47 -7.10 3.23 1.26
C ASP A 47 -7.70 1.96 0.61
N GLY A 48 -8.68 2.15 -0.28
CA GLY A 48 -9.28 1.06 -1.05
C GLY A 48 -8.31 0.36 -2.01
N VAL A 49 -7.34 1.08 -2.57
CA VAL A 49 -6.26 0.50 -3.40
C VAL A 49 -5.28 -0.28 -2.52
N LEU A 50 -4.87 0.26 -1.38
CA LEU A 50 -3.93 -0.39 -0.46
C LEU A 50 -4.52 -1.66 0.14
N ALA A 51 -5.82 -1.69 0.46
CA ALA A 51 -6.51 -2.86 0.98
C ALA A 51 -6.45 -4.08 0.03
N LYS A 52 -6.21 -3.85 -1.27
CA LYS A 52 -6.09 -4.91 -2.29
C LYS A 52 -4.64 -5.38 -2.51
N MET A 53 -3.67 -4.68 -1.94
CA MET A 53 -2.26 -5.05 -2.07
C MET A 53 -1.88 -6.10 -1.03
N PRO A 54 -1.00 -7.07 -1.37
CA PRO A 54 -0.46 -7.98 -0.37
C PRO A 54 0.43 -7.22 0.61
N SER A 55 0.40 -7.64 1.88
CA SER A 55 1.27 -7.07 2.90
C SER A 55 2.75 -7.35 2.60
N TRP A 56 3.65 -6.56 3.19
CA TRP A 56 5.08 -6.82 3.03
C TRP A 56 5.50 -8.21 3.50
N ALA A 57 4.91 -8.69 4.61
CA ALA A 57 5.17 -10.04 5.12
C ALA A 57 4.75 -11.13 4.11
N GLU A 58 3.63 -10.94 3.40
CA GLU A 58 3.18 -11.85 2.35
C GLU A 58 4.11 -11.81 1.13
N ILE A 59 4.52 -10.61 0.71
CA ILE A 59 5.49 -10.44 -0.39
C ILE A 59 6.81 -11.17 -0.08
N CYS A 60 7.32 -11.06 1.15
CA CYS A 60 8.52 -11.77 1.57
C CYS A 60 8.35 -13.29 1.47
N ARG A 61 7.24 -13.84 1.98
CA ARG A 61 6.93 -15.28 1.86
C ARG A 61 6.87 -15.73 0.41
N GLN A 62 6.18 -14.98 -0.46
CA GLN A 62 6.08 -15.30 -1.89
C GLN A 62 7.44 -15.35 -2.57
N ARG A 63 8.34 -14.42 -2.23
CA ARG A 63 9.71 -14.38 -2.76
C ARG A 63 10.54 -15.58 -2.30
N GLU A 64 10.42 -15.98 -1.04
CA GLU A 64 11.10 -17.17 -0.51
C GLU A 64 10.60 -18.45 -1.19
N GLU A 65 9.29 -18.62 -1.34
CA GLU A 65 8.69 -19.78 -2.00
C GLU A 65 9.06 -19.84 -3.49
N ALA A 66 9.06 -18.70 -4.19
CA ALA A 66 9.55 -18.63 -5.57
C ALA A 66 11.02 -19.06 -5.67
N ALA A 67 11.88 -18.58 -4.75
CA ALA A 67 13.29 -18.97 -4.74
C ALA A 67 13.48 -20.47 -4.47
N LYS A 68 12.70 -21.08 -3.57
CA LYS A 68 12.72 -22.54 -3.32
C LYS A 68 12.34 -23.32 -4.58
N ARG A 69 11.26 -22.91 -5.27
CA ARG A 69 10.80 -23.54 -6.52
C ARG A 69 11.84 -23.46 -7.63
N SER A 70 12.45 -22.29 -7.83
CA SER A 70 13.52 -22.13 -8.83
C SER A 70 14.71 -23.04 -8.54
N ARG A 71 15.15 -23.13 -7.27
CA ARG A 71 16.26 -24.02 -6.87
C ARG A 71 15.93 -25.49 -7.07
N ALA A 72 14.68 -25.90 -6.88
CA ALA A 72 14.24 -27.27 -7.12
C ALA A 72 14.25 -27.60 -8.63
N GLN A 73 13.84 -26.66 -9.48
CA GLN A 73 13.84 -26.82 -10.94
C GLN A 73 15.24 -26.88 -11.55
N THR A 74 16.22 -26.14 -11.01
CA THR A 74 17.62 -26.19 -11.51
C THR A 74 18.37 -27.46 -11.12
N LYS A 75 17.82 -28.29 -10.22
CA LYS A 75 18.44 -29.53 -9.73
C LYS A 75 17.92 -30.81 -10.43
N GLY A 76 17.01 -30.69 -11.39
CA GLY A 76 16.52 -31.80 -12.23
C GLY A 76 17.02 -31.64 -13.66
#